data_AF-A0A239CMN5-F1
#
_entry.id   AF-A0A239CMN5-F1
#
_cell.length_a   1.000
_cell.length_b   1.000
_cell.length_c   1.000
_cell.angle_alpha   90.00
_cell.angle_beta   90.00
_cell.angle_gamma   90.00
#
_symmetry.space_group_name_H-M   'P 1'
#
loop_
_entity.id
_entity.type
_entity.pdbx_description
1 polymer ?
#
loop_
_entity_poly.entity_id
_entity_poly.type
_entity_poly.pdbx_seq_one_letter_code
_entity_poly.pdbx_strand_id
1 'polypeptide(L)'
;MAYVGKGLSAIKEANEGGVAYLKLKDGESTEIRIITPLDEIMSVYEHAEQIDGRWKNFTCLGKDRCPACKMGKNASFKSFIVVYDRKDDKTKIFKASKTVGTALLALVEEYGDITKRDLKIKREGEKLNTKYHFFARDIKAFDSSTLELPDVDEIVAPKTPEELMTLLNSGARDIDVESDVAESDDYMF
;
A
#
# COMPACT_ATOMS: atom_id res chain seq x y z
N MET A 1 -1.88 -7.90 28.42
CA MET A 1 -0.95 -9.05 28.38
C MET A 1 -0.14 -8.95 27.09
N ALA A 2 1.19 -9.04 27.16
CA ALA A 2 2.03 -9.07 25.96
C ALA A 2 2.06 -10.49 25.38
N TYR A 3 1.94 -10.62 24.05
CA TYR A 3 2.08 -11.91 23.36
C TYR A 3 3.52 -12.42 23.48
N VAL A 4 3.69 -13.70 23.82
CA VAL A 4 4.99 -14.39 23.86
C VAL A 4 4.91 -15.64 22.99
N GLY A 5 5.27 -15.49 21.72
CA GLY A 5 5.42 -16.61 20.79
C GLY A 5 6.80 -17.26 20.91
N LYS A 6 6.87 -18.59 20.79
CA LYS A 6 8.13 -19.37 20.80
C LYS A 6 8.38 -20.04 19.45
N GLY A 7 9.63 -19.99 18.97
CA GLY A 7 10.09 -20.72 17.79
C GLY A 7 9.74 -20.08 16.44
N LEU A 8 10.09 -20.77 15.34
CA LEU A 8 9.85 -20.31 13.96
C LEU A 8 8.36 -20.15 13.63
N SER A 9 7.48 -20.88 14.32
CA SER A 9 6.03 -20.76 14.21
C SER A 9 5.52 -19.37 14.63
N ALA A 10 6.10 -18.77 15.67
CA ALA A 10 5.73 -17.41 16.10
C ALA A 10 6.13 -16.34 15.07
N ILE A 11 7.23 -16.55 14.33
CA ILE A 11 7.65 -15.68 13.23
C ILE A 11 6.70 -15.83 12.03
N LYS A 12 6.19 -17.05 11.81
CA LYS A 12 5.19 -17.32 10.78
C LYS A 12 3.85 -16.67 11.13
N GLU A 13 3.36 -16.82 12.35
CA GLU A 13 2.14 -16.17 12.87
C GLU A 13 2.25 -14.63 12.84
N ALA A 14 3.38 -14.07 13.23
CA ALA A 14 3.62 -12.62 13.15
C ALA A 14 3.62 -12.08 11.72
N ASN A 15 4.00 -12.91 10.73
CA ASN A 15 3.92 -12.56 9.31
C ASN A 15 2.52 -12.79 8.71
N GLU A 16 1.72 -13.68 9.31
CA GLU A 16 0.37 -14.00 8.85
C GLU A 16 -0.68 -12.96 9.28
N GLY A 17 -0.46 -12.24 10.38
CA GLY A 17 -1.39 -11.19 10.86
C GLY A 17 -1.29 -9.82 10.15
N GLY A 18 -0.38 -9.67 9.18
CA GLY A 18 -0.21 -8.42 8.43
C GLY A 18 -1.07 -8.38 7.17
N VAL A 19 -1.68 -7.21 6.89
CA VAL A 19 -2.42 -6.99 5.64
C VAL A 19 -1.50 -7.23 4.43
N ALA A 20 -1.86 -8.21 3.60
CA ALA A 20 -1.12 -8.50 2.38
C ALA A 20 -1.46 -7.48 1.28
N TYR A 21 -0.44 -6.84 0.73
CA TYR A 21 -0.59 -5.93 -0.42
C TYR A 21 -0.18 -6.63 -1.71
N LEU A 22 -0.96 -6.45 -2.76
CA LEU A 22 -0.58 -6.87 -4.09
C LEU A 22 0.54 -5.95 -4.60
N LYS A 23 1.69 -6.53 -4.85
CA LYS A 23 2.88 -5.84 -5.38
C LYS A 23 3.38 -6.60 -6.59
N LEU A 24 3.48 -5.89 -7.72
CA LEU A 24 4.09 -6.41 -8.94
C LEU A 24 5.41 -5.68 -9.18
N LYS A 25 6.43 -6.39 -9.63
CA LYS A 25 7.66 -5.80 -10.16
C LYS A 25 7.51 -5.40 -11.63
N ASP A 26 8.49 -4.70 -12.18
CA ASP A 26 8.51 -4.41 -13.62
C ASP A 26 8.54 -5.73 -14.41
N GLY A 27 7.75 -5.79 -15.49
CA GLY A 27 7.55 -6.96 -16.32
C GLY A 27 6.70 -8.07 -15.68
N GLU A 28 6.36 -7.96 -14.40
CA GLU A 28 5.59 -8.99 -13.70
C GLU A 28 4.11 -8.92 -14.06
N SER A 29 3.49 -10.10 -14.18
CA SER A 29 2.04 -10.23 -14.30
C SER A 29 1.50 -11.26 -13.34
N THR A 30 0.27 -11.06 -12.89
CA THR A 30 -0.51 -12.07 -12.16
C THR A 30 -1.96 -12.06 -12.64
N GLU A 31 -2.75 -13.04 -12.20
CA GLU A 31 -4.19 -13.07 -12.39
C GLU A 31 -4.89 -12.81 -11.06
N ILE A 32 -5.82 -11.87 -11.07
CA ILE A 32 -6.58 -11.46 -9.89
C ILE A 32 -8.08 -11.56 -10.13
N ARG A 33 -8.83 -11.68 -9.05
CA ARG A 33 -10.28 -11.49 -9.01
C ARG A 33 -10.58 -10.31 -8.09
N ILE A 34 -11.33 -9.32 -8.54
CA ILE A 34 -11.80 -8.24 -7.66
C ILE A 34 -12.90 -8.83 -6.76
N ILE A 35 -12.73 -8.67 -5.45
CA ILE A 35 -13.66 -9.18 -4.43
C ILE A 35 -14.55 -8.07 -3.88
N THR A 36 -13.99 -6.86 -3.69
CA THR A 36 -14.77 -5.71 -3.25
C THR A 36 -15.83 -5.35 -4.30
N PRO A 37 -17.11 -5.22 -3.90
CA PRO A 37 -18.13 -4.61 -4.76
C PRO A 37 -17.67 -3.23 -5.24
N LEU A 38 -17.96 -2.90 -6.51
CA LEU A 38 -17.37 -1.71 -7.14
C LEU A 38 -17.80 -0.39 -6.48
N ASP A 39 -19.00 -0.36 -5.91
CA ASP A 39 -19.59 0.75 -5.16
C ASP A 39 -19.10 0.86 -3.71
N GLU A 40 -18.45 -0.19 -3.19
CA GLU A 40 -17.86 -0.23 -1.84
C GLU A 40 -16.34 0.02 -1.84
N ILE A 41 -15.74 0.33 -3.00
CA ILE A 41 -14.30 0.62 -3.09
C ILE A 41 -13.98 1.91 -2.34
N MET A 42 -13.26 1.76 -1.23
CA MET A 42 -12.80 2.91 -0.45
C MET A 42 -11.61 3.62 -1.09
N SER A 43 -11.68 4.94 -1.11
CA SER A 43 -10.65 5.80 -1.68
C SER A 43 -10.33 6.96 -0.76
N VAL A 44 -9.05 7.23 -0.55
CA VAL A 44 -8.56 8.32 0.29
C VAL A 44 -7.41 9.07 -0.39
N TYR A 45 -7.13 10.27 0.10
CA TYR A 45 -5.84 10.90 -0.12
C TYR A 45 -4.87 10.40 0.96
N GLU A 46 -3.70 9.96 0.55
CA GLU A 46 -2.68 9.37 1.42
C GLU A 46 -1.35 10.12 1.27
N HIS A 47 -0.70 10.42 2.40
CA HIS A 47 0.70 10.84 2.43
C HIS A 47 1.60 9.62 2.53
N ALA A 48 2.70 9.62 1.77
CA ALA A 48 3.77 8.66 1.88
C ALA A 48 5.03 9.44 2.28
N GLU A 49 5.54 9.19 3.49
CA GLU A 49 6.64 9.95 4.07
C GLU A 49 7.73 9.02 4.57
N GLN A 50 8.99 9.40 4.37
CA GLN A 50 10.10 8.71 5.00
C GLN A 50 10.30 9.27 6.42
N ILE A 51 10.12 8.40 7.41
CA ILE A 51 10.22 8.73 8.84
C ILE A 51 11.08 7.64 9.47
N ASP A 52 12.15 8.02 10.16
CA ASP A 52 13.12 7.09 10.76
C ASP A 52 13.68 6.09 9.73
N GLY A 53 13.99 6.58 8.53
CA GLY A 53 14.50 5.78 7.41
C GLY A 53 13.46 4.85 6.76
N ARG A 54 12.23 4.78 7.26
CA ARG A 54 11.18 3.88 6.76
C ARG A 54 10.03 4.65 6.11
N TRP A 55 9.49 4.12 5.02
CA TRP A 55 8.27 4.66 4.42
C TRP A 55 7.06 4.38 5.31
N LYS A 56 6.36 5.46 5.68
CA LYS A 56 5.11 5.44 6.42
C LYS A 56 4.03 6.06 5.55
N ASN A 57 2.88 5.38 5.51
CA ASN A 57 1.71 5.86 4.79
C ASN A 57 0.62 6.19 5.80
N PHE A 58 -0.10 7.29 5.59
CA PHE A 58 -1.23 7.67 6.44
C PHE A 58 -2.26 8.51 5.67
N THR A 59 -3.53 8.35 6.06
CA THR A 59 -4.66 9.09 5.48
C THR A 59 -4.54 10.59 5.76
N CYS A 60 -4.74 11.39 4.72
CA CYS A 60 -4.70 12.85 4.77
C CYS A 60 -5.99 13.41 5.41
N LEU A 61 -5.83 14.38 6.32
CA LEU A 61 -6.96 15.06 6.98
C LEU A 61 -7.52 16.26 6.19
N GLY A 62 -6.98 16.52 5.01
CA GLY A 62 -7.25 17.71 4.18
C GLY A 62 -6.25 18.85 4.41
N LYS A 63 -6.15 19.76 3.44
CA LYS A 63 -5.10 20.81 3.41
C LYS A 63 -5.07 21.70 4.66
N ASP A 64 -6.23 22.01 5.24
CA ASP A 64 -6.34 22.95 6.36
C ASP A 64 -6.01 22.32 7.73
N ARG A 65 -6.13 20.98 7.82
CA ARG A 65 -6.03 20.25 9.09
C ARG A 65 -4.85 19.28 9.16
N CYS A 66 -4.39 18.77 8.02
CA CYS A 66 -3.31 17.79 7.97
C CYS A 66 -1.95 18.45 8.25
N PRO A 67 -1.22 18.02 9.30
CA PRO A 67 0.11 18.56 9.59
C PRO A 67 1.10 18.40 8.43
N ALA A 68 1.07 17.25 7.74
CA ALA A 68 1.93 17.01 6.58
C ALA A 68 1.65 17.99 5.43
N CYS A 69 0.38 18.30 5.15
CA CYS A 69 0.03 19.33 4.16
C CYS A 69 0.56 20.71 4.55
N LYS A 70 0.46 21.09 5.83
CA LYS A 70 0.99 22.37 6.34
C LYS A 70 2.51 22.46 6.20
N MET A 71 3.21 21.33 6.21
CA MET A 71 4.65 21.22 5.96
C MET A 71 5.00 21.17 4.46
N GLY A 72 4.03 21.39 3.56
CA GLY A 72 4.25 21.36 2.11
C GLY A 72 4.33 19.97 1.49
N LYS A 73 4.03 18.91 2.24
CA LYS A 73 4.04 17.53 1.73
C LYS A 73 2.74 17.22 0.97
N ASN A 74 2.87 16.54 -0.16
CA ASN A 74 1.75 16.26 -1.05
C ASN A 74 1.11 14.91 -0.74
N ALA A 75 -0.22 14.90 -0.60
CA ALA A 75 -1.00 13.67 -0.57
C ALA A 75 -1.32 13.19 -1.99
N SER A 76 -1.50 11.88 -2.16
CA SER A 76 -1.87 11.25 -3.42
C SER A 76 -3.15 10.44 -3.28
N PHE A 77 -4.00 10.47 -4.30
CA PHE A 77 -5.22 9.68 -4.33
C PHE A 77 -4.92 8.18 -4.44
N LYS A 78 -5.53 7.37 -3.58
CA LYS A 78 -5.41 5.91 -3.56
C LYS A 78 -6.78 5.27 -3.34
N SER A 79 -7.09 4.28 -4.17
CA SER A 79 -8.22 3.36 -3.96
C SER A 79 -7.70 2.03 -3.43
N PHE A 80 -8.39 1.48 -2.44
CA PHE A 80 -8.03 0.24 -1.77
C PHE A 80 -9.01 -0.84 -2.23
N ILE A 81 -8.56 -1.70 -3.13
CA ILE A 81 -9.40 -2.72 -3.77
C ILE A 81 -8.97 -4.08 -3.23
N VAL A 82 -9.88 -4.82 -2.59
CA VAL A 82 -9.61 -6.19 -2.18
C VAL A 82 -9.68 -7.09 -3.40
N VAL A 83 -8.60 -7.81 -3.63
CA VAL A 83 -8.44 -8.74 -4.75
C VAL A 83 -8.01 -10.10 -4.23
N TYR A 84 -8.49 -11.16 -4.86
CA TYR A 84 -7.94 -12.50 -4.68
C TYR A 84 -6.86 -12.72 -5.73
N ASP A 85 -5.62 -12.96 -5.29
CA ASP A 85 -4.48 -13.25 -6.17
C ASP A 85 -4.39 -14.75 -6.43
N ARG A 86 -4.62 -15.16 -7.68
CA ARG A 86 -4.58 -16.58 -8.11
C ARG A 86 -3.21 -17.22 -7.95
N LYS A 87 -2.14 -16.42 -7.90
CA LYS A 87 -0.78 -16.93 -7.77
C LYS A 87 -0.47 -17.43 -6.36
N ASP A 88 -0.99 -16.72 -5.36
CA ASP A 88 -0.69 -16.98 -3.95
C ASP A 88 -1.89 -17.56 -3.18
N ASP A 89 -3.04 -17.72 -3.86
CA ASP A 89 -4.32 -18.16 -3.30
C ASP A 89 -4.73 -17.40 -2.03
N LYS A 90 -4.54 -16.08 -2.06
CA LYS A 90 -4.79 -15.17 -0.93
C LYS A 90 -5.46 -13.88 -1.35
N THR A 91 -6.26 -13.35 -0.44
CA THR A 91 -6.78 -11.99 -0.53
C THR A 91 -5.68 -10.99 -0.25
N LYS A 92 -5.65 -9.92 -1.04
CA LYS A 92 -4.67 -8.84 -0.96
C LYS A 92 -5.35 -7.52 -1.23
N ILE A 93 -4.73 -6.43 -0.79
CA ILE A 93 -5.12 -5.08 -1.19
C ILE A 93 -4.33 -4.66 -2.41
N PHE A 94 -5.04 -4.36 -3.50
CA PHE A 94 -4.50 -3.64 -4.63
C PHE A 94 -4.72 -2.13 -4.43
N LYS A 95 -3.64 -1.42 -4.10
CA LYS A 95 -3.65 0.04 -3.97
C LYS A 95 -3.53 0.69 -5.34
N ALA A 96 -4.67 1.08 -5.91
CA ALA A 96 -4.75 1.72 -7.22
C ALA A 96 -4.55 3.24 -7.12
N SER A 97 -3.82 3.81 -8.09
CA SER A 97 -3.75 5.26 -8.28
C SER A 97 -4.95 5.76 -9.08
N LYS A 98 -5.11 7.09 -9.20
CA LYS A 98 -6.13 7.69 -10.09
C LYS A 98 -6.06 7.14 -11.52
N THR A 99 -4.87 7.02 -12.10
CA THR A 99 -4.67 6.50 -13.46
C THR A 99 -5.13 5.05 -13.59
N VAL A 100 -4.82 4.22 -12.59
CA VAL A 100 -5.28 2.83 -12.54
C VAL A 100 -6.80 2.76 -12.38
N GLY A 101 -7.37 3.59 -11.51
CA GLY A 101 -8.82 3.70 -11.35
C GLY A 101 -9.54 4.04 -12.65
N THR A 102 -9.01 4.99 -13.44
CA THR A 102 -9.55 5.30 -14.77
C THR A 102 -9.50 4.10 -15.73
N ALA A 103 -8.42 3.31 -15.70
CA ALA A 103 -8.34 2.09 -16.50
C ALA A 103 -9.36 1.03 -16.07
N LEU A 104 -9.60 0.89 -14.77
CA LEU A 104 -10.64 -0.01 -14.24
C LEU A 104 -12.04 0.45 -14.64
N LEU A 105 -12.33 1.75 -14.60
CA LEU A 105 -13.61 2.30 -15.06
C LEU A 105 -13.86 1.98 -16.54
N ALA A 106 -12.85 2.12 -17.40
CA ALA A 106 -12.97 1.74 -18.80
C ALA A 106 -13.28 0.24 -18.99
N LEU A 107 -12.76 -0.64 -18.14
CA LEU A 107 -13.13 -2.05 -18.15
C LEU A 107 -14.57 -2.28 -17.69
N VAL A 108 -15.06 -1.51 -16.73
CA VAL A 108 -16.46 -1.57 -16.27
C VAL A 108 -17.42 -1.12 -17.37
N GLU A 109 -17.06 -0.06 -18.10
CA GLU A 109 -17.85 0.43 -19.24
C GLU A 109 -17.93 -0.62 -20.36
N GLU A 110 -16.83 -1.31 -20.65
CA GLU A 110 -16.76 -2.32 -21.72
C GLU A 110 -17.39 -3.66 -21.32
N TYR A 111 -17.10 -4.16 -20.13
CA TYR A 111 -17.44 -5.53 -19.71
C TYR A 111 -18.55 -5.61 -18.66
N GLY A 112 -19.04 -4.48 -18.17
CA GLY A 112 -19.98 -4.40 -17.06
C GLY A 112 -19.33 -4.77 -15.73
N ASP A 113 -19.95 -5.69 -15.01
CA ASP A 113 -19.49 -6.11 -13.69
C ASP A 113 -18.20 -6.94 -13.76
N ILE A 114 -17.07 -6.27 -13.55
CA ILE A 114 -15.73 -6.88 -13.58
C ILE A 114 -15.42 -7.77 -12.37
N THR A 115 -16.26 -7.80 -11.33
CA THR A 115 -16.10 -8.73 -10.19
C THR A 115 -16.42 -10.18 -10.61
N LYS A 116 -17.14 -10.37 -11.72
CA LYS A 116 -17.55 -11.69 -12.23
C LYS A 116 -16.51 -12.39 -13.10
N ARG A 117 -15.34 -11.79 -13.28
CA ARG A 117 -14.27 -12.30 -14.15
C ARG A 117 -12.90 -12.12 -13.52
N ASP A 118 -11.98 -13.00 -13.91
CA ASP A 118 -10.57 -12.84 -13.54
C ASP A 118 -9.95 -11.77 -14.46
N LEU A 119 -9.01 -10.99 -13.95
CA LEU A 119 -8.24 -9.99 -14.67
C LEU A 119 -6.77 -10.37 -14.63
N LYS A 120 -6.16 -10.58 -15.79
CA LYS A 120 -4.70 -10.61 -15.85
C LYS A 120 -4.20 -9.18 -15.80
N ILE A 121 -3.31 -8.90 -14.87
CA ILE A 121 -2.68 -7.61 -14.68
C ILE A 121 -1.19 -7.72 -14.96
N LYS A 122 -0.63 -6.79 -15.72
CA LYS A 122 0.81 -6.69 -15.98
C LYS A 122 1.28 -5.29 -15.61
N ARG A 123 2.37 -5.22 -14.83
CA ARG A 123 3.03 -3.94 -14.53
C ARG A 123 4.22 -3.77 -15.46
N GLU A 124 4.36 -2.58 -16.02
CA GLU A 124 5.53 -2.15 -16.79
C GLU A 124 6.08 -0.85 -16.23
N GLY A 125 7.40 -0.71 -16.31
CA GLY A 125 8.17 0.43 -15.87
C GLY A 125 8.56 0.43 -14.39
N GLU A 126 9.50 1.31 -14.07
CA GLU A 126 10.13 1.41 -12.76
C GLU A 126 9.84 2.74 -12.07
N LYS A 127 10.03 2.75 -10.74
CA LYS A 127 9.90 3.95 -9.89
C LYS A 127 8.54 4.63 -10.08
N LEU A 128 8.54 5.89 -10.53
CA LEU A 128 7.34 6.71 -10.72
C LEU A 128 6.69 6.50 -12.10
N ASN A 129 7.42 5.91 -13.06
CA ASN A 129 6.95 5.72 -14.42
C ASN A 129 6.41 4.31 -14.60
N THR A 130 5.29 4.03 -13.94
CA THR A 130 4.67 2.70 -13.97
C THR A 130 3.35 2.72 -14.70
N LYS A 131 3.07 1.67 -15.47
CA LYS A 131 1.80 1.44 -16.15
C LYS A 131 1.29 0.06 -15.79
N TYR A 132 -0.02 -0.04 -15.60
CA TYR A 132 -0.71 -1.30 -15.42
C TYR A 132 -1.55 -1.57 -16.66
N HIS A 133 -1.38 -2.75 -17.22
CA HIS A 133 -2.19 -3.26 -18.32
C HIS A 133 -3.14 -4.32 -17.77
N PHE A 134 -4.40 -4.23 -18.16
CA PHE A 134 -5.46 -5.13 -17.72
C PHE A 134 -5.99 -5.92 -18.90
N PHE A 135 -6.11 -7.23 -18.73
CA PHE A 135 -6.67 -8.14 -19.72
C PHE A 135 -7.77 -8.93 -19.06
N ALA A 136 -9.03 -8.60 -19.41
CA ALA A 136 -10.19 -9.29 -18.89
C ALA A 136 -10.25 -10.73 -19.42
N ARG A 137 -10.52 -11.67 -18.53
CA ARG A 137 -10.86 -13.05 -18.89
C ARG A 137 -12.37 -13.20 -19.04
N ASP A 138 -12.77 -14.40 -19.46
CA ASP A 138 -14.17 -14.80 -19.50
C ASP A 138 -14.78 -14.83 -18.10
N ILE A 139 -16.10 -14.70 -18.05
CA ILE A 139 -16.87 -14.81 -16.81
C ILE A 139 -16.67 -16.20 -16.22
N LYS A 140 -16.37 -16.23 -14.93
CA LYS A 140 -16.13 -17.48 -14.20
C LYS A 140 -16.72 -17.36 -12.81
N ALA A 141 -17.53 -18.35 -12.41
CA ALA A 141 -18.05 -18.44 -11.06
C ALA A 141 -16.90 -18.50 -10.05
N PHE A 142 -17.05 -17.79 -8.94
CA PHE A 142 -16.07 -17.73 -7.87
C PHE A 142 -16.82 -17.59 -6.55
N ASP A 143 -16.51 -18.47 -5.60
CA ASP A 143 -17.04 -18.41 -4.25
C ASP A 143 -16.03 -17.69 -3.35
N SER A 144 -16.43 -16.56 -2.80
CA SER A 144 -15.62 -15.75 -1.89
C SER A 144 -16.04 -15.91 -0.42
N SER A 145 -17.04 -16.75 -0.12
CA SER A 145 -17.64 -16.83 1.22
C SER A 145 -16.70 -17.33 2.32
N THR A 146 -15.68 -18.11 1.95
CA THR A 146 -14.69 -18.67 2.88
C THR A 146 -13.39 -17.86 2.95
N LEU A 147 -13.31 -16.72 2.25
CA LEU A 147 -12.09 -15.92 2.21
C LEU A 147 -12.00 -14.99 3.43
N GLU A 148 -10.83 -14.94 4.03
CA GLU A 148 -10.50 -13.90 5.01
C GLU A 148 -10.30 -12.58 4.27
N LEU A 149 -11.13 -11.56 4.57
CA LEU A 149 -11.05 -10.26 3.93
C LEU A 149 -10.31 -9.28 4.84
N PRO A 150 -9.36 -8.47 4.31
CA PRO A 150 -8.75 -7.41 5.10
C PRO A 150 -9.80 -6.33 5.43
N ASP A 151 -9.78 -5.85 6.67
CA ASP A 151 -10.61 -4.70 7.10
C ASP A 151 -10.02 -3.42 6.51
N VAL A 152 -10.60 -2.96 5.41
CA VAL A 152 -10.11 -1.77 4.72
C VAL A 152 -10.45 -0.51 5.50
N ASP A 153 -11.55 -0.49 6.26
CA ASP A 153 -11.99 0.67 7.04
C ASP A 153 -10.96 1.00 8.12
N GLU A 154 -10.49 -0.03 8.83
CA GLU A 154 -9.43 0.11 9.83
C GLU A 154 -8.12 0.61 9.20
N ILE A 155 -7.78 0.14 8.00
CA ILE A 155 -6.54 0.52 7.30
C ILE A 155 -6.55 1.98 6.88
N VAL A 156 -7.69 2.48 6.40
CA VAL A 156 -7.81 3.86 5.90
C VAL A 156 -8.24 4.85 6.97
N ALA A 157 -8.56 4.38 8.18
CA ALA A 157 -8.97 5.21 9.30
C ALA A 157 -7.96 6.36 9.55
N PRO A 158 -8.41 7.62 9.53
CA PRO A 158 -7.53 8.74 9.75
C PRO A 158 -7.04 8.80 11.20
N LYS A 159 -5.74 9.06 11.37
CA LYS A 159 -5.17 9.42 12.68
C LYS A 159 -5.56 10.84 13.05
N THR A 160 -5.54 11.15 14.34
CA THR A 160 -5.73 12.52 14.83
C THR A 160 -4.57 13.45 14.41
N PRO A 161 -4.79 14.78 14.31
CA PRO A 161 -3.72 15.73 14.04
C PRO A 161 -2.51 15.60 14.99
N GLU A 162 -2.76 15.33 16.27
CA GLU A 162 -1.74 15.19 17.32
C GLU A 162 -0.90 13.93 17.13
N GLU A 163 -1.53 12.80 16.80
CA GLU A 163 -0.83 11.56 16.46
C GLU A 163 0.03 11.72 15.20
N LEU A 164 -0.49 12.43 14.18
CA LEU A 164 0.26 12.71 12.96
C LEU A 164 1.46 13.62 13.22
N MET A 165 1.31 14.65 14.04
CA MET A 165 2.45 15.49 14.44
C MET A 165 3.50 14.68 15.20
N THR A 166 3.07 13.81 16.11
CA THR A 166 3.99 12.93 16.85
C THR A 166 4.75 12.01 15.91
N LEU A 167 4.06 11.39 14.94
CA LEU A 167 4.65 10.55 13.92
C LEU A 167 5.64 11.31 13.04
N LEU A 168 5.31 12.53 12.62
CA LEU A 168 6.18 13.34 11.75
C LEU A 168 7.42 13.86 12.50
N ASN A 169 7.28 14.16 13.78
CA ASN A 169 8.35 14.69 14.62
C ASN A 169 9.26 13.60 15.20
N SER A 170 8.84 12.33 15.25
CA SER A 170 9.74 11.24 15.65
C SER A 170 10.95 11.14 14.71
N GLY A 171 10.73 11.42 13.42
CA GLY A 171 11.75 11.55 12.38
C GLY A 171 12.80 12.63 12.60
N ALA A 172 12.60 13.57 13.53
CA ALA A 172 13.48 14.71 13.77
C ALA A 172 14.43 14.51 14.97
N ARG A 173 14.35 13.41 15.71
CA ARG A 173 15.09 13.23 16.98
C ARG A 173 16.44 12.51 16.85
N ASP A 174 16.79 11.96 15.69
CA ASP A 174 18.02 11.17 15.51
C ASP A 174 19.00 11.78 14.48
N ILE A 175 19.23 13.10 14.55
CA ILE A 175 20.41 13.74 13.92
C ILE A 175 21.10 14.59 14.97
N ASP A 176 21.75 13.92 15.92
CA ASP A 176 22.92 14.43 16.65
C ASP A 176 23.80 13.21 16.94
N VAL A 177 24.54 12.76 15.93
CA VAL A 177 25.77 12.01 16.16
C VAL A 177 26.89 12.85 15.59
N GLU A 178 27.73 13.29 16.52
CA GLU A 178 28.90 14.13 16.38
C GLU A 178 29.72 13.80 15.13
N SER A 179 30.05 14.85 14.38
CA SER A 179 31.14 14.79 13.42
C SER A 179 32.45 14.64 14.20
N ASP A 180 32.93 13.40 14.32
CA ASP A 180 34.30 13.16 14.78
C ASP A 180 35.27 13.80 13.77
N VAL A 181 35.95 14.80 14.29
CA VAL A 181 37.06 15.51 13.67
C VAL A 181 38.23 14.53 13.63
N ALA A 182 38.53 13.96 12.46
CA ALA A 182 39.78 13.25 12.26
C ALA A 182 40.90 14.29 12.12
N GLU A 183 41.56 14.57 13.25
CA GLU A 183 42.87 15.23 13.28
C GLU A 183 43.84 14.52 12.33
N SER A 184 44.53 15.34 11.57
CA SER A 184 45.76 15.04 10.87
C SER A 184 46.81 14.48 11.81
N ASP A 185 47.47 13.40 11.41
CA ASP A 185 48.93 13.27 11.55
C ASP A 185 49.49 12.20 10.59
N ASP A 186 50.32 12.70 9.68
CA ASP A 186 51.64 12.20 9.30
C ASP A 186 51.84 10.69 9.06
N TYR A 187 52.13 10.30 7.80
CA TYR A 187 53.23 9.38 7.50
C TYR A 187 53.75 9.62 6.07
N MET A 188 55.01 10.06 6.01
CA MET A 188 55.91 10.00 4.86
C MET A 188 55.92 8.61 4.21
N PHE A 189 55.77 8.54 2.89
CA PHE A 189 56.78 8.10 1.89
C PHE A 189 56.17 8.06 0.49
#